data_AF-A0A941BBY2-F1
#
_entry.id   AF-A0A941BBY2-F1
#
_cell.length_a   1.000
_cell.length_b   1.000
_cell.length_c   1.000
_cell.angle_alpha   90.00
_cell.angle_beta   90.00
_cell.angle_gamma   90.00
#
_symmetry.space_group_name_H-M   'P 1'
#
loop_
_entity.id
_entity.type
_entity.pdbx_description
1 polymer ?
#
loop_
_entity_poly.entity_id
_entity_poly.type
_entity_poly.pdbx_seq_one_letter_code
_entity_poly.pdbx_strand_id
1 'polypeptide(L)'
;MTTVICPYCFARSSAAGLPYRCLMIAGGVRGSQPCGPERDDVWAEFMGPSIPPSARMRGPVFTRPRSPVSRLRPAANAGPAVCPGCGVTTTVRVCGSCHSDLPSDYCEQDSRIIALVGAKASGKSTYVAVLVNELNRRVGQAFDASLAAMGQGTQQRDKEMAQDLYERLRLPDATRPAALGFNDPLLYRLSLPRRGRLGTGSRHTTLVFFDAAGEDLAGADAVDRYTRYLSAADGIILLVDPLQLGSVRDRLPLGDGPPLPAVETPPQQIAADLATQLRAHGRGGSRGRVGTPIAVAVTKTDMLRPLLDPHSPLLNSATHDGGTLDEDDRLAVHEELRSHLADWDSGALYRQLERDFAELSLFGLSALGAPPPADAPADVPKSGPQPLRVEDPLLWLLARRGLLPVTNARKGPSR
;
A
#
# COMPACT_ATOMS: atom_id res chain seq x y z
N MET A 1 -8.29 -21.20 11.26
CA MET A 1 -7.54 -21.53 10.03
C MET A 1 -7.01 -20.23 9.47
N THR A 2 -5.74 -20.14 9.09
CA THR A 2 -5.18 -18.90 8.52
C THR A 2 -5.79 -18.64 7.14
N THR A 3 -6.53 -17.55 7.02
CA THR A 3 -7.09 -17.08 5.76
C THR A 3 -6.04 -16.23 5.05
N VAL A 4 -5.74 -16.60 3.81
CA VAL A 4 -4.85 -15.84 2.92
C VAL A 4 -5.73 -15.07 1.95
N ILE A 5 -5.48 -13.77 1.81
CA ILE A 5 -6.08 -12.94 0.78
C ILE A 5 -5.06 -12.84 -0.35
N CYS A 6 -5.40 -13.29 -1.56
CA CYS A 6 -4.51 -13.12 -2.71
C CYS A 6 -4.23 -11.63 -2.92
N PRO A 7 -2.97 -11.17 -3.01
CA PRO A 7 -2.68 -9.75 -3.17
C PRO A 7 -3.03 -9.25 -4.57
N TYR A 8 -3.14 -10.16 -5.55
CA TYR A 8 -3.42 -9.82 -6.93
C TYR A 8 -4.93 -9.71 -7.21
N CYS A 9 -5.71 -10.73 -6.84
CA CYS A 9 -7.15 -10.81 -7.14
C CYS A 9 -8.06 -10.64 -5.91
N PHE A 10 -7.47 -10.51 -4.71
CA PHE A 10 -8.18 -10.31 -3.44
C PHE A 10 -9.14 -11.44 -3.04
N ALA A 11 -9.08 -12.58 -3.74
CA ALA A 11 -9.80 -13.79 -3.36
C ALA A 11 -9.28 -14.31 -2.01
N ARG A 12 -10.22 -14.69 -1.14
CA ARG A 12 -9.93 -15.30 0.16
C ARG A 12 -9.81 -16.81 -0.02
N SER A 13 -8.78 -17.40 0.56
CA SER A 13 -8.54 -18.84 0.52
C SER A 13 -7.95 -19.32 1.84
N SER A 14 -8.14 -20.59 2.18
CA SER A 14 -7.42 -21.17 3.31
C SER A 14 -5.97 -21.43 2.91
N ALA A 15 -5.00 -21.11 3.79
CA ALA A 15 -3.58 -21.32 3.49
C ALA A 15 -3.24 -22.77 3.10
N ALA A 16 -3.93 -23.76 3.69
CA ALA A 16 -3.73 -25.19 3.38
C ALA A 16 -4.42 -25.66 2.09
N GLY A 17 -5.40 -24.90 1.59
CA GLY A 17 -6.09 -25.20 0.35
C GLY A 17 -5.38 -24.67 -0.89
N LEU A 18 -4.29 -23.91 -0.71
CA LEU A 18 -3.57 -23.31 -1.83
C LEU A 18 -2.81 -24.39 -2.62
N PRO A 19 -2.98 -24.44 -3.95
CA PRO A 19 -2.14 -25.27 -4.81
C PRO A 19 -0.69 -24.77 -4.86
N TYR A 20 0.19 -25.56 -5.47
CA TYR A 20 1.61 -25.30 -5.65
C TYR A 20 1.98 -25.28 -7.13
N ARG A 21 3.03 -24.52 -7.48
CA ARG A 21 3.60 -24.50 -8.83
C ARG A 21 4.87 -25.32 -8.91
N CYS A 22 4.96 -26.20 -9.90
CA CYS A 22 6.21 -26.86 -10.26
C CYS A 22 7.21 -25.83 -10.82
N LEU A 23 8.46 -25.86 -10.36
CA LEU A 23 9.50 -24.94 -10.81
C LEU A 23 10.10 -25.33 -12.17
N MET A 24 9.73 -26.49 -12.72
CA MET A 24 10.25 -27.05 -13.99
C MET A 24 11.78 -27.19 -14.04
N ILE A 25 12.43 -27.23 -12.88
CA ILE A 25 13.88 -27.45 -12.79
C ILE A 25 14.18 -28.96 -12.73
N ALA A 26 15.38 -29.35 -13.14
CA ALA A 26 15.86 -30.72 -12.95
C ALA A 26 16.02 -31.00 -11.45
N GLY A 27 15.37 -32.04 -10.95
CA GLY A 27 15.54 -32.50 -9.58
C GLY A 27 16.88 -33.21 -9.41
N GLY A 28 17.51 -33.08 -8.24
CA GLY A 28 18.68 -33.86 -7.85
C GLY A 28 18.40 -35.36 -7.61
N VAL A 29 17.21 -35.85 -8.00
CA VAL A 29 16.79 -37.23 -7.86
C VAL A 29 17.21 -38.00 -9.11
N ARG A 30 17.97 -39.09 -8.95
CA ARG A 30 18.40 -39.94 -10.07
C ARG A 30 17.18 -40.42 -10.87
N GLY A 31 17.14 -40.06 -12.16
CA GLY A 31 16.10 -40.50 -13.10
C GLY A 31 14.88 -39.58 -13.24
N SER A 32 14.76 -38.51 -12.44
CA SER A 32 13.66 -37.54 -12.61
C SER A 32 13.93 -36.60 -13.79
N GLN A 33 13.01 -36.52 -14.75
CA GLN A 33 13.02 -35.48 -15.76
C GLN A 33 12.23 -34.25 -15.28
N PRO A 34 12.65 -33.02 -15.65
CA PRO A 34 11.88 -31.81 -15.34
C PRO A 34 10.51 -31.90 -16.01
N CYS A 35 9.46 -31.42 -15.32
CA CYS A 35 8.16 -31.25 -15.95
C CYS A 35 8.26 -30.24 -17.09
N GLY A 36 7.59 -30.52 -18.20
CA GLY A 36 7.41 -29.53 -19.27
C GLY A 36 6.47 -28.40 -18.83
N PRO A 37 6.57 -27.22 -19.48
CA PRO A 37 5.62 -26.16 -19.24
C PRO A 37 4.23 -26.53 -19.76
N GLU A 38 3.20 -26.14 -19.03
CA GLU A 38 1.79 -26.30 -19.36
C GLU A 38 1.14 -24.93 -19.60
N ARG A 39 0.09 -24.91 -20.42
CA ARG A 39 -0.66 -23.68 -20.67
C ARG A 39 -1.52 -23.36 -19.44
N ASP A 40 -1.28 -22.20 -18.83
CA ASP A 40 -2.06 -21.73 -17.67
C ASP A 40 -3.10 -20.70 -18.13
N ASP A 41 -4.24 -21.19 -18.60
CA ASP A 41 -5.32 -20.35 -19.15
C ASP A 41 -5.96 -19.46 -18.10
N VAL A 42 -6.09 -19.94 -16.86
CA VAL A 42 -6.68 -19.16 -15.75
C VAL A 42 -5.79 -17.96 -15.42
N TRP A 43 -4.48 -18.17 -15.34
CA TRP A 43 -3.55 -17.06 -15.15
C TRP A 43 -3.52 -16.14 -16.37
N ALA A 44 -3.57 -16.71 -17.58
CA ALA A 44 -3.51 -15.94 -18.82
C ALA A 44 -4.71 -15.00 -18.98
N GLU A 45 -5.93 -15.49 -18.72
CA GLU A 45 -7.16 -14.71 -18.73
C GLU A 45 -7.10 -13.60 -17.68
N PHE A 46 -6.60 -13.91 -16.48
CA PHE A 46 -6.49 -12.94 -15.39
C PHE A 46 -5.51 -11.77 -15.69
N MET A 47 -4.40 -12.04 -16.37
CA MET A 47 -3.46 -10.99 -16.76
C MET A 47 -3.95 -10.18 -17.98
N GLY A 48 -4.88 -10.73 -18.74
CA GLY A 48 -5.47 -10.08 -19.91
C GLY A 48 -4.67 -10.25 -21.21
N PRO A 49 -5.10 -9.57 -22.28
CA PRO A 49 -4.64 -9.85 -23.65
C PRO A 49 -3.19 -9.42 -23.94
N SER A 50 -2.58 -8.61 -23.06
CA SER A 50 -1.24 -8.03 -23.26
C SER A 50 -0.09 -9.01 -23.00
N ILE A 51 -0.37 -10.21 -22.45
CA ILE A 51 0.67 -11.20 -22.19
C ILE A 51 1.13 -11.91 -23.48
N PRO A 52 2.45 -12.08 -23.68
CA PRO A 52 2.95 -12.81 -24.84
C PRO A 52 2.59 -14.31 -24.72
N PRO A 53 2.39 -15.02 -25.86
CA PRO A 53 2.05 -16.44 -25.85
C PRO A 53 3.03 -17.31 -25.04
N SER A 54 4.31 -16.96 -25.04
CA SER A 54 5.34 -17.65 -24.26
C SER A 54 5.14 -17.53 -22.74
N ALA A 55 4.60 -16.41 -22.24
CA ALA A 55 4.34 -16.23 -20.81
C ALA A 55 3.15 -17.05 -20.31
N ARG A 56 2.29 -17.55 -21.21
CA ARG A 56 1.17 -18.45 -20.88
C ARG A 56 1.65 -19.85 -20.50
N MET A 57 2.87 -20.20 -20.89
CA MET A 57 3.48 -21.50 -20.62
C MET A 57 4.19 -21.44 -19.26
N ARG A 58 3.59 -22.05 -18.24
CA ARG A 58 4.07 -22.02 -16.85
C ARG A 58 4.26 -23.42 -16.30
N GLY A 59 4.86 -23.50 -15.12
CA GLY A 59 4.97 -24.76 -14.40
C GLY A 59 3.59 -25.34 -14.05
N PRO A 60 3.40 -26.67 -14.15
CA PRO A 60 2.17 -27.34 -13.74
C PRO A 60 1.72 -26.95 -12.34
N VAL A 61 0.42 -26.72 -12.19
CA VAL A 61 -0.21 -26.44 -10.90
C VAL A 61 -0.71 -27.75 -10.30
N PHE A 62 -0.38 -28.03 -9.05
CA PHE A 62 -0.78 -29.26 -8.38
C PHE A 62 -1.21 -29.01 -6.94
N THR A 63 -2.08 -29.87 -6.43
CA THR A 63 -2.46 -29.86 -5.01
C THR A 63 -1.59 -30.83 -4.23
N ARG A 64 -1.33 -30.52 -2.95
CA ARG A 64 -0.57 -31.41 -2.08
C ARG A 64 -1.34 -32.73 -1.90
N PRO A 65 -0.74 -33.89 -2.20
CA PRO A 65 -1.38 -35.18 -1.94
C PRO A 65 -1.71 -35.31 -0.45
N ARG A 66 -2.96 -35.62 -0.11
CA ARG A 66 -3.40 -35.77 1.28
C ARG A 66 -2.86 -37.10 1.85
N SER A 67 -1.75 -37.05 2.57
CA SER A 67 -1.29 -38.18 3.40
C SER A 67 -2.14 -38.30 4.68
N PRO A 68 -2.45 -39.51 5.17
CA PRO A 68 -3.14 -39.71 6.45
C PRO A 68 -2.41 -39.06 7.64
N VAL A 69 -1.08 -38.95 7.59
CA VAL A 69 -0.25 -38.28 8.63
C VAL A 69 -0.36 -36.74 8.57
N SER A 70 -0.74 -36.17 7.42
CA SER A 70 -0.91 -34.73 7.24
C SER A 70 -2.15 -34.16 7.93
N ARG A 71 -3.09 -35.01 8.42
CA ARG A 71 -4.30 -34.55 9.13
C ARG A 71 -4.01 -33.97 10.52
N LEU A 72 -2.82 -34.23 11.07
CA LEU A 72 -2.40 -33.82 12.41
C LEU A 72 -1.58 -32.52 12.44
N ARG A 73 -1.14 -32.00 11.28
CA ARG A 73 -0.38 -30.74 11.21
C ARG A 73 -1.33 -29.55 10.95
N PRO A 74 -1.21 -28.45 11.71
CA PRO A 74 -1.99 -27.24 11.46
C PRO A 74 -1.79 -26.74 10.02
N ALA A 75 -2.91 -26.47 9.35
CA ALA A 75 -3.00 -25.94 7.98
C ALA A 75 -2.13 -24.71 7.69
N ALA A 76 -1.82 -23.90 8.70
CA ALA A 76 -0.99 -22.70 8.59
C ALA A 76 0.49 -22.99 8.25
N ASN A 77 0.96 -24.20 8.57
CA ASN A 77 2.36 -24.64 8.37
C ASN A 77 2.45 -25.65 7.22
N ALA A 78 1.67 -25.47 6.16
CA ALA A 78 1.88 -26.20 4.92
C ALA A 78 3.19 -25.72 4.29
N GLY A 79 4.31 -26.24 4.81
CA GLY A 79 5.64 -26.04 4.26
C GLY A 79 5.78 -26.66 2.87
N PRO A 80 7.01 -26.78 2.36
CA PRO A 80 7.26 -27.18 0.98
C PRO A 80 6.49 -28.43 0.53
N ALA A 81 6.11 -28.46 -0.75
CA ALA A 81 5.42 -29.59 -1.39
C ALA A 81 6.30 -30.21 -2.48
N VAL A 82 6.18 -31.52 -2.65
CA VAL A 82 6.91 -32.26 -3.70
C VAL A 82 6.02 -32.38 -4.92
N CYS A 83 6.52 -31.96 -6.09
CA CYS A 83 5.81 -32.11 -7.35
C CYS A 83 5.61 -33.60 -7.68
N PRO A 84 4.38 -34.07 -7.95
CA PRO A 84 4.12 -35.47 -8.27
C PRO A 84 4.69 -35.91 -9.61
N GLY A 85 4.95 -34.95 -10.53
CA GLY A 85 5.52 -35.25 -11.85
C GLY A 85 7.04 -35.43 -11.81
N CYS A 86 7.78 -34.40 -11.36
CA CYS A 86 9.25 -34.41 -11.40
C CYS A 86 9.93 -34.68 -10.04
N GLY A 87 9.18 -34.81 -8.94
CA GLY A 87 9.75 -35.04 -7.60
C GLY A 87 10.48 -33.85 -6.98
N VAL A 88 10.48 -32.68 -7.64
CA VAL A 88 11.13 -31.45 -7.11
C VAL A 88 10.29 -30.83 -6.00
N THR A 89 10.95 -30.40 -4.93
CA THR A 89 10.33 -29.65 -3.84
C THR A 89 10.14 -28.19 -4.24
N THR A 90 8.95 -27.65 -4.03
CA THR A 90 8.57 -26.25 -4.30
C THR A 90 7.94 -25.62 -3.07
N THR A 91 8.21 -24.34 -2.87
CA THR A 91 7.57 -23.47 -1.87
C THR A 91 6.58 -22.49 -2.51
N VAL A 92 6.51 -22.45 -3.84
CA VAL A 92 5.67 -21.51 -4.59
C VAL A 92 4.22 -21.97 -4.49
N ARG A 93 3.45 -21.25 -3.67
CA ARG A 93 2.00 -21.40 -3.56
C ARG A 93 1.32 -20.56 -4.63
N VAL A 94 0.18 -21.05 -5.09
CA VAL A 94 -0.56 -20.47 -6.21
C VAL A 94 -1.96 -20.07 -5.73
N CYS A 95 -2.46 -18.92 -6.17
CA CYS A 95 -3.84 -18.55 -5.92
C CYS A 95 -4.79 -19.50 -6.67
N GLY A 96 -5.72 -20.14 -5.96
CA GLY A 96 -6.70 -21.04 -6.59
C GLY A 96 -7.72 -20.34 -7.50
N SER A 97 -7.81 -19.00 -7.47
CA SER A 97 -8.76 -18.23 -8.30
C SER A 97 -8.13 -17.62 -9.55
N CYS A 98 -6.93 -17.06 -9.45
CA CYS A 98 -6.26 -16.38 -10.56
C CYS A 98 -4.95 -17.02 -11.01
N HIS A 99 -4.55 -18.13 -10.37
CA HIS A 99 -3.30 -18.84 -10.63
C HIS A 99 -2.02 -17.99 -10.50
N SER A 100 -2.07 -16.80 -9.91
CA SER A 100 -0.87 -16.02 -9.61
C SER A 100 0.00 -16.72 -8.56
N ASP A 101 1.31 -16.65 -8.76
CA ASP A 101 2.30 -17.15 -7.81
C ASP A 101 2.38 -16.20 -6.62
N LEU A 102 2.12 -16.74 -5.43
CA LEU A 102 2.22 -15.97 -4.20
C LEU A 102 3.68 -15.91 -3.77
N PRO A 103 4.21 -14.72 -3.43
CA PRO A 103 5.58 -14.59 -2.95
C PRO A 103 5.87 -15.53 -1.76
N SER A 104 7.13 -15.95 -1.64
CA SER A 104 7.59 -16.74 -0.49
C SER A 104 7.24 -16.02 0.81
N ASP A 105 6.87 -16.79 1.84
CA ASP A 105 6.44 -16.32 3.16
C ASP A 105 5.11 -15.54 3.21
N TYR A 106 4.52 -15.12 2.08
CA TYR A 106 3.26 -14.36 2.06
C TYR A 106 2.14 -15.09 2.81
N CYS A 107 2.10 -16.41 2.66
CA CYS A 107 1.09 -17.25 3.27
C CYS A 107 1.42 -17.70 4.70
N GLU A 108 2.58 -17.31 5.24
CA GLU A 108 3.08 -17.68 6.57
C GLU A 108 3.02 -16.51 7.56
N GLN A 109 2.74 -15.31 7.06
CA GLN A 109 2.76 -14.06 7.81
C GLN A 109 1.38 -13.40 7.81
N ASP A 110 1.13 -12.53 8.79
CA ASP A 110 -0.02 -11.63 8.74
C ASP A 110 0.15 -10.70 7.53
N SER A 111 -0.85 -10.63 6.64
CA SER A 111 -0.89 -9.60 5.60
C SER A 111 -1.75 -8.42 6.05
N ARG A 112 -1.33 -7.23 5.63
CA ARG A 112 -2.03 -5.96 5.82
C ARG A 112 -2.17 -5.28 4.47
N ILE A 113 -3.40 -5.14 4.02
CA ILE A 113 -3.70 -4.48 2.76
C ILE A 113 -3.96 -3.01 3.07
N ILE A 114 -3.11 -2.13 2.54
CA ILE A 114 -3.24 -0.69 2.73
C ILE A 114 -3.73 -0.09 1.42
N ALA A 115 -4.97 0.39 1.44
CA ALA A 115 -5.59 0.98 0.28
C ALA A 115 -5.05 2.38 0.03
N LEU A 116 -4.40 2.63 -1.11
CA LEU A 116 -4.03 4.00 -1.52
C LEU A 116 -5.05 4.54 -2.51
N VAL A 117 -5.68 5.65 -2.16
CA VAL A 117 -6.77 6.28 -2.93
C VAL A 117 -6.49 7.77 -3.06
N GLY A 118 -6.83 8.37 -4.20
CA GLY A 118 -6.70 9.81 -4.42
C GLY A 118 -6.80 10.15 -5.90
N ALA A 119 -7.12 11.41 -6.21
CA ALA A 119 -7.26 11.90 -7.58
C ALA A 119 -5.99 11.70 -8.41
N LYS A 120 -6.09 11.81 -9.74
CA LYS A 120 -4.92 11.98 -10.60
C LYS A 120 -4.07 13.18 -10.11
N ALA A 121 -2.76 13.11 -10.25
CA ALA A 121 -1.80 14.12 -9.77
C ALA A 121 -1.75 14.38 -8.24
N SER A 122 -2.46 13.59 -7.40
CA SER A 122 -2.34 13.65 -5.93
C SER A 122 -0.99 13.19 -5.38
N GLY A 123 -0.14 12.59 -6.23
CA GLY A 123 1.21 12.18 -5.88
C GLY A 123 1.33 10.75 -5.32
N LYS A 124 0.37 9.85 -5.62
CA LYS A 124 0.36 8.45 -5.13
C LYS A 124 1.69 7.70 -5.34
N SER A 125 2.21 7.67 -6.57
CA SER A 125 3.43 6.93 -6.90
C SER A 125 4.66 7.55 -6.24
N THR A 126 4.76 8.90 -6.25
CA THR A 126 5.79 9.64 -5.51
C THR A 126 5.72 9.36 -4.02
N TYR A 127 4.52 9.36 -3.43
CA TYR A 127 4.29 9.06 -2.03
C TYR A 127 4.80 7.67 -1.66
N VAL A 128 4.43 6.63 -2.43
CA VAL A 128 4.89 5.25 -2.15
C VAL A 128 6.40 5.12 -2.25
N ALA A 129 7.00 5.66 -3.31
CA ALA A 129 8.44 5.55 -3.51
C ALA A 129 9.25 6.28 -2.42
N VAL A 130 8.80 7.47 -2.01
CA VAL A 130 9.42 8.22 -0.90
C VAL A 130 9.19 7.52 0.44
N LEU A 131 7.98 7.03 0.71
CA LEU A 131 7.65 6.27 1.92
C LEU A 131 8.54 5.04 2.08
N VAL A 132 8.74 4.27 0.99
CA VAL A 132 9.61 3.10 1.00
C VAL A 132 11.06 3.49 1.27
N ASN A 133 11.56 4.57 0.67
CA ASN A 133 12.90 5.09 0.97
C ASN A 133 13.04 5.52 2.45
N GLU A 134 12.06 6.21 3.01
CA GLU A 134 12.07 6.63 4.42
C GLU A 134 12.04 5.43 5.37
N LEU A 135 11.23 4.41 5.07
CA LEU A 135 11.17 3.14 5.82
C LEU A 135 12.48 2.34 5.73
N ASN A 136 13.22 2.44 4.63
CA ASN A 136 14.55 1.81 4.49
C ASN A 136 15.68 2.62 5.14
N ARG A 137 15.43 3.87 5.54
CA ARG A 137 16.43 4.80 6.08
C ARG A 137 16.00 5.32 7.45
N ARG A 138 15.60 6.59 7.54
CA ARG A 138 15.36 7.32 8.79
C ARG A 138 14.32 6.64 9.67
N VAL A 139 13.18 6.26 9.09
CA VAL A 139 12.07 5.65 9.83
C VAL A 139 12.40 4.21 10.20
N GLY A 140 13.04 3.47 9.31
CA GLY A 140 13.56 2.11 9.61
C GLY A 140 14.52 2.12 10.80
N GLN A 141 15.45 3.07 10.81
CA GLN A 141 16.39 3.24 11.93
C GLN A 141 15.68 3.61 13.24
N ALA A 142 14.69 4.51 13.19
CA ALA A 142 13.95 4.93 14.38
C ALA A 142 13.16 3.78 15.03
N PHE A 143 12.50 2.95 14.21
CA PHE A 143 11.64 1.84 14.66
C PHE A 143 12.34 0.48 14.73
N ASP A 144 13.65 0.40 14.46
CA ASP A 144 14.40 -0.86 14.27
C ASP A 144 13.68 -1.79 13.26
N ALA A 145 13.13 -1.19 12.22
CA ALA A 145 12.32 -1.83 11.21
C ALA A 145 13.16 -2.14 9.95
N SER A 146 12.81 -3.23 9.27
CA SER A 146 13.33 -3.52 7.93
C SER A 146 12.20 -3.78 6.96
N LEU A 147 12.34 -3.26 5.75
CA LEU A 147 11.38 -3.43 4.67
C LEU A 147 12.06 -4.18 3.51
N ALA A 148 11.41 -5.21 2.98
CA ALA A 148 11.95 -5.98 1.86
C ALA A 148 10.89 -6.18 0.77
N ALA A 149 11.17 -5.76 -0.46
CA ALA A 149 10.31 -6.00 -1.61
C ALA A 149 10.16 -7.51 -1.89
N MET A 150 8.91 -7.95 -2.07
CA MET A 150 8.54 -9.35 -2.25
C MET A 150 8.21 -9.65 -3.72
N GLY A 151 9.02 -10.50 -4.33
CA GLY A 151 8.85 -10.91 -5.73
C GLY A 151 9.52 -9.96 -6.72
N GLN A 152 9.82 -10.50 -7.91
CA GLN A 152 10.61 -9.81 -8.94
C GLN A 152 9.93 -8.53 -9.47
N GLY A 153 8.60 -8.57 -9.63
CA GLY A 153 7.84 -7.41 -10.12
C GLY A 153 7.92 -6.20 -9.19
N THR A 154 7.74 -6.41 -7.88
CA THR A 154 7.90 -5.32 -6.90
C THR A 154 9.36 -4.86 -6.81
N GLN A 155 10.33 -5.78 -6.78
CA GLN A 155 11.75 -5.42 -6.72
C GLN A 155 12.20 -4.54 -7.89
N GLN A 156 11.77 -4.88 -9.11
CA GLN A 156 12.11 -4.12 -10.30
C GLN A 156 11.47 -2.72 -10.27
N ARG A 157 10.17 -2.63 -9.97
CA ARG A 157 9.45 -1.35 -9.87
C ARG A 157 10.01 -0.46 -8.76
N ASP A 158 10.30 -1.03 -7.60
CA ASP A 158 10.89 -0.32 -6.46
C ASP A 158 12.24 0.30 -6.82
N LYS A 159 13.09 -0.49 -7.51
CA LYS A 159 14.37 -0.02 -8.02
C LYS A 159 14.21 1.10 -9.04
N GLU A 160 13.31 0.94 -10.02
CA GLU A 160 13.05 1.96 -11.04
C GLU A 160 12.58 3.28 -10.42
N MET A 161 11.58 3.23 -9.53
CA MET A 161 11.06 4.41 -8.84
C MET A 161 12.15 5.10 -8.00
N ALA A 162 13.00 4.34 -7.31
CA ALA A 162 14.10 4.90 -6.52
C ALA A 162 15.17 5.55 -7.41
N GLN A 163 15.54 4.90 -8.53
CA GLN A 163 16.50 5.46 -9.49
C GLN A 163 15.97 6.74 -10.13
N ASP A 164 14.69 6.76 -10.52
CA ASP A 164 14.09 7.95 -11.11
C ASP A 164 14.09 9.12 -10.10
N LEU A 165 13.64 8.90 -8.87
CA LEU A 165 13.52 9.97 -7.88
C LEU A 165 14.86 10.47 -7.32
N TYR A 166 15.81 9.57 -7.03
CA TYR A 166 17.01 9.92 -6.26
C TYR A 166 18.29 9.98 -7.09
N GLU A 167 18.35 9.29 -8.25
CA GLU A 167 19.53 9.34 -9.12
C GLU A 167 19.29 10.25 -10.33
N ARG A 168 18.13 10.11 -10.99
CA ARG A 168 17.79 10.89 -12.19
C ARG A 168 17.06 12.20 -11.87
N LEU A 169 16.60 12.37 -10.63
CA LEU A 169 15.80 13.50 -10.18
C LEU A 169 14.59 13.76 -11.07
N ARG A 170 13.86 12.70 -11.42
CA ARG A 170 12.62 12.75 -12.20
C ARG A 170 11.47 12.19 -11.40
N LEU A 171 10.32 12.82 -11.53
CA LEU A 171 9.09 12.27 -10.99
C LEU A 171 8.75 10.98 -11.75
N PRO A 172 8.21 9.95 -11.07
CA PRO A 172 7.67 8.79 -11.75
C PRO A 172 6.65 9.25 -12.80
N ASP A 173 6.73 8.68 -13.99
CA ASP A 173 5.73 8.92 -15.03
C ASP A 173 4.32 8.70 -14.45
N ALA A 174 3.35 9.50 -14.92
CA ALA A 174 1.96 9.32 -14.51
C ALA A 174 1.58 7.84 -14.69
N THR A 175 1.10 7.22 -13.60
CA THR A 175 0.76 5.80 -13.57
C THR A 175 -0.09 5.47 -14.80
N ARG A 176 0.41 4.58 -15.67
CA ARG A 176 -0.27 4.26 -16.94
C ARG A 176 -1.73 3.88 -16.66
N PRO A 177 -2.69 4.36 -17.48
CA PRO A 177 -4.10 4.00 -17.35
C PRO A 177 -4.29 2.48 -17.20
N ALA A 178 -5.19 2.08 -16.30
CA ALA A 178 -5.54 0.67 -16.07
C ALA A 178 -6.01 -0.04 -17.35
N ALA A 179 -6.44 0.72 -18.36
CA ALA A 179 -6.81 0.25 -19.69
C ALA A 179 -5.68 -0.50 -20.45
N LEU A 180 -4.40 -0.32 -20.08
CA LEU A 180 -3.26 -1.03 -20.68
C LEU A 180 -2.73 -2.21 -19.83
N GLY A 181 -3.37 -2.49 -18.70
CA GLY A 181 -2.99 -3.56 -17.77
C GLY A 181 -3.06 -3.05 -16.33
N PHE A 182 -3.70 -3.84 -15.45
CA PHE A 182 -3.70 -3.54 -14.02
C PHE A 182 -2.28 -3.48 -13.49
N ASN A 183 -1.97 -2.43 -12.72
CA ASN A 183 -0.72 -2.38 -12.00
C ASN A 183 -0.67 -3.49 -10.97
N ASP A 184 0.35 -4.34 -11.06
CA ASP A 184 0.62 -5.31 -10.01
C ASP A 184 0.83 -4.57 -8.68
N PRO A 185 0.25 -5.09 -7.58
CA PRO A 185 0.45 -4.53 -6.25
C PRO A 185 1.93 -4.55 -5.88
N LEU A 186 2.37 -3.53 -5.16
CA LEU A 186 3.68 -3.51 -4.53
C LEU A 186 3.59 -4.25 -3.19
N LEU A 187 4.36 -5.31 -3.06
CA LEU A 187 4.38 -6.18 -1.90
C LEU A 187 5.67 -5.97 -1.10
N TYR A 188 5.55 -5.59 0.16
CA TYR A 188 6.71 -5.41 1.02
C TYR A 188 6.56 -6.20 2.32
N ARG A 189 7.61 -6.90 2.72
CA ARG A 189 7.69 -7.52 4.05
C ARG A 189 8.26 -6.50 5.02
N LEU A 190 7.42 -6.00 5.91
CA LEU A 190 7.82 -5.18 7.05
C LEU A 190 8.19 -6.10 8.23
N SER A 191 9.39 -5.98 8.75
CA SER A 191 9.85 -6.68 9.95
C SER A 191 10.06 -5.67 11.06
N LEU A 192 9.39 -5.89 12.19
CA LEU A 192 9.46 -5.04 13.38
C LEU A 192 10.00 -5.84 14.57
N PRO A 193 10.70 -5.20 15.52
CA PRO A 193 11.11 -5.85 16.74
C PRO A 193 9.88 -6.21 17.57
N ARG A 194 9.86 -7.44 18.08
CA ARG A 194 8.88 -7.92 19.05
C ARG A 194 9.59 -8.14 20.36
N ARG A 195 9.43 -7.21 21.31
CA ARG A 195 9.89 -7.38 22.69
C ARG A 195 8.78 -8.03 23.51
N GLY A 196 9.01 -9.27 23.94
CA GLY A 196 8.09 -10.00 24.82
C GLY A 196 8.75 -10.39 26.13
N ARG A 197 7.95 -10.83 27.12
CA ARG A 197 8.45 -11.31 28.41
C ARG A 197 9.40 -12.53 28.30
N LEU A 198 9.33 -13.27 27.19
CA LEU A 198 10.09 -14.49 26.91
C LEU A 198 11.31 -14.27 25.98
N GLY A 199 11.63 -13.03 25.63
CA GLY A 199 12.79 -12.70 24.79
C GLY A 199 12.50 -11.70 23.67
N THR A 200 13.53 -11.42 22.87
CA THR A 200 13.47 -10.58 21.67
C THR A 200 13.25 -11.45 20.43
N GLY A 201 12.28 -11.09 19.60
CA GLY A 201 12.06 -11.71 18.29
C GLY A 201 11.68 -10.66 17.25
N SER A 202 11.33 -11.09 16.04
CA SER A 202 10.80 -10.24 14.98
C SER A 202 9.34 -10.59 14.68
N ARG A 203 8.52 -9.57 14.42
CA ARG A 203 7.19 -9.73 13.83
C ARG A 203 7.28 -9.32 12.36
N HIS A 204 6.91 -10.22 11.47
CA HIS A 204 6.84 -9.94 10.04
C HIS A 204 5.39 -9.68 9.63
N THR A 205 5.18 -8.70 8.77
CA THR A 205 3.88 -8.31 8.26
C THR A 205 4.03 -7.91 6.80
N THR A 206 3.22 -8.48 5.92
CA THR A 206 3.23 -8.08 4.51
C THR A 206 2.38 -6.84 4.34
N LEU A 207 2.96 -5.75 3.85
CA LEU A 207 2.25 -4.58 3.36
C LEU A 207 1.96 -4.76 1.87
N VAL A 208 0.71 -4.52 1.49
CA VAL A 208 0.29 -4.51 0.09
C VAL A 208 -0.17 -3.10 -0.24
N PHE A 209 0.58 -2.41 -1.09
CA PHE A 209 0.16 -1.14 -1.68
C PHE A 209 -0.33 -1.39 -3.10
N PHE A 210 -1.53 -0.93 -3.40
CA PHE A 210 -2.06 -1.03 -4.75
C PHE A 210 -2.53 0.35 -5.18
N ASP A 211 -1.84 0.89 -6.18
CA ASP A 211 -2.21 2.15 -6.83
C ASP A 211 -3.38 1.88 -7.76
N ALA A 212 -4.58 2.02 -7.21
CA ALA A 212 -5.76 2.13 -8.03
C ALA A 212 -5.80 3.54 -8.59
N ALA A 213 -5.55 3.69 -9.89
CA ALA A 213 -6.03 4.85 -10.62
C ALA A 213 -7.57 4.80 -10.61
N GLY A 214 -8.17 5.18 -9.49
CA GLY A 214 -9.59 4.98 -9.17
C GLY A 214 -10.56 5.74 -10.07
N GLU A 215 -10.05 6.55 -11.00
CA GLU A 215 -10.83 7.38 -11.91
C GLU A 215 -10.84 6.82 -13.35
N ASP A 216 -9.95 5.88 -13.68
CA ASP A 216 -9.74 5.37 -15.05
C ASP A 216 -10.06 3.86 -15.16
N LEU A 217 -11.05 3.41 -14.38
CA LEU A 217 -11.54 2.04 -14.40
C LEU A 217 -12.46 1.82 -15.62
N ALA A 218 -11.87 1.68 -16.79
CA ALA A 218 -12.57 1.25 -17.99
C ALA A 218 -12.72 -0.29 -17.98
N GLY A 219 -13.91 -0.79 -17.59
CA GLY A 219 -14.27 -2.21 -17.73
C GLY A 219 -14.76 -2.88 -16.44
N ALA A 220 -15.67 -3.85 -16.58
CA ALA A 220 -16.31 -4.54 -15.45
C ALA A 220 -15.31 -5.25 -14.54
N ASP A 221 -14.30 -5.92 -15.12
CA ASP A 221 -13.27 -6.64 -14.35
C ASP A 221 -12.39 -5.68 -13.52
N ALA A 222 -12.19 -4.46 -14.02
CA ALA A 222 -11.46 -3.42 -13.32
C ALA A 222 -12.15 -2.99 -12.06
N VAL A 223 -13.44 -2.71 -12.21
CA VAL A 223 -14.30 -2.29 -11.13
C VAL A 223 -14.41 -3.42 -10.10
N ASP A 224 -14.64 -4.67 -10.52
CA ASP A 224 -14.73 -5.80 -9.59
C ASP A 224 -13.43 -5.99 -8.79
N ARG A 225 -12.27 -5.95 -9.46
CA ARG A 225 -10.97 -6.11 -8.80
C ARG A 225 -10.65 -4.97 -7.83
N TYR A 226 -10.91 -3.73 -8.23
CA TYR A 226 -10.79 -2.56 -7.37
C TYR A 226 -11.71 -2.66 -6.15
N THR A 227 -12.92 -3.14 -6.35
CA THR A 227 -13.90 -3.28 -5.29
C THR A 227 -13.51 -4.39 -4.31
N ARG A 228 -13.01 -5.53 -4.79
CA ARG A 228 -12.47 -6.60 -3.94
C ARG A 228 -11.23 -6.13 -3.18
N TYR A 229 -10.38 -5.31 -3.77
CA TYR A 229 -9.24 -4.67 -3.10
C TYR A 229 -9.70 -3.83 -1.92
N LEU A 230 -10.62 -2.89 -2.14
CA LEU A 230 -11.16 -2.04 -1.08
C LEU A 230 -11.83 -2.87 0.01
N SER A 231 -12.61 -3.89 -0.37
CA SER A 231 -13.22 -4.84 0.56
C SER A 231 -12.20 -5.70 1.32
N ALA A 232 -10.97 -5.81 0.85
CA ALA A 232 -9.90 -6.53 1.52
C ALA A 232 -9.04 -5.63 2.42
N ALA A 233 -9.08 -4.30 2.23
CA ALA A 233 -8.25 -3.34 2.95
C ALA A 233 -8.40 -3.41 4.49
N ASP A 234 -7.26 -3.35 5.17
CA ASP A 234 -7.14 -3.25 6.63
C ASP A 234 -7.04 -1.79 7.10
N GLY A 235 -6.68 -0.89 6.19
CA GLY A 235 -6.60 0.56 6.38
C GLY A 235 -6.57 1.25 5.01
N ILE A 236 -6.97 2.51 4.98
CA ILE A 236 -7.01 3.32 3.76
C ILE A 236 -6.18 4.58 3.99
N ILE A 237 -5.38 4.96 3.00
CA ILE A 237 -4.70 6.24 2.90
C ILE A 237 -5.36 6.99 1.73
N LEU A 238 -6.11 8.04 2.05
CA LEU A 238 -6.70 8.94 1.08
C LEU A 238 -5.78 10.15 0.90
N LEU A 239 -5.13 10.25 -0.26
CA LEU A 239 -4.32 11.42 -0.63
C LEU A 239 -5.22 12.53 -1.15
N VAL A 240 -5.12 13.68 -0.51
CA VAL A 240 -5.85 14.91 -0.86
C VAL A 240 -4.85 15.94 -1.31
N ASP A 241 -4.89 16.31 -2.59
CA ASP A 241 -4.09 17.41 -3.10
C ASP A 241 -4.80 18.74 -2.78
N PRO A 242 -4.24 19.60 -1.92
CA PRO A 242 -4.86 20.86 -1.56
C PRO A 242 -4.99 21.82 -2.76
N LEU A 243 -4.17 21.65 -3.80
CA LEU A 243 -4.23 22.45 -5.04
C LEU A 243 -5.47 22.15 -5.89
N GLN A 244 -6.26 21.13 -5.52
CA GLN A 244 -7.55 20.81 -6.13
C GLN A 244 -8.70 21.62 -5.51
N LEU A 245 -8.47 22.30 -4.38
CA LEU A 245 -9.47 23.14 -3.71
C LEU A 245 -9.40 24.57 -4.26
N GLY A 246 -10.50 25.06 -4.83
CA GLY A 246 -10.55 26.40 -5.46
C GLY A 246 -10.09 27.52 -4.52
N SER A 247 -10.56 27.51 -3.27
CA SER A 247 -10.18 28.51 -2.25
C SER A 247 -8.69 28.54 -1.91
N VAL A 248 -8.00 27.39 -1.98
CA VAL A 248 -6.55 27.32 -1.79
C VAL A 248 -5.87 27.96 -2.99
N ARG A 249 -6.28 27.60 -4.21
CA ARG A 249 -5.72 28.15 -5.45
C ARG A 249 -5.85 29.68 -5.52
N ASP A 250 -6.99 30.21 -5.09
CA ASP A 250 -7.27 31.66 -5.11
C ASP A 250 -6.42 32.46 -4.12
N ARG A 251 -5.93 31.81 -3.05
CA ARG A 251 -5.12 32.45 -2.00
C ARG A 251 -3.62 32.23 -2.18
N LEU A 252 -3.22 31.28 -3.02
CA LEU A 252 -1.81 31.07 -3.33
C LEU A 252 -1.29 32.23 -4.18
N PRO A 253 -0.07 32.74 -3.89
CA PRO A 253 0.50 33.83 -4.66
C PRO A 253 0.67 33.42 -6.13
N LEU A 254 0.24 34.31 -7.04
CA LEU A 254 0.44 34.17 -8.48
C LEU A 254 1.93 34.44 -8.80
N GLY A 255 2.79 33.41 -8.80
CA GLY A 255 4.19 33.54 -9.26
C GLY A 255 5.19 32.50 -8.72
N ASP A 256 6.26 32.30 -9.49
CA ASP A 256 7.48 31.45 -9.32
C ASP A 256 7.33 29.94 -9.06
N GLY A 257 6.13 29.44 -8.77
CA GLY A 257 5.85 28.00 -8.64
C GLY A 257 5.56 27.28 -9.96
N PRO A 258 5.61 25.94 -9.99
CA PRO A 258 5.15 25.15 -11.14
C PRO A 258 3.67 25.43 -11.44
N PRO A 259 3.23 25.22 -12.69
CA PRO A 259 1.82 25.44 -13.05
C PRO A 259 0.91 24.59 -12.15
N LEU A 260 -0.19 25.21 -11.69
CA LEU A 260 -1.18 24.50 -10.90
C LEU A 260 -1.73 23.31 -11.69
N PRO A 261 -1.94 22.15 -11.04
CA PRO A 261 -2.53 21.00 -11.72
C PRO A 261 -3.93 21.34 -12.26
N ALA A 262 -4.35 20.60 -13.29
CA ALA A 262 -5.73 20.60 -13.72
C ALA A 262 -6.64 20.21 -12.56
N VAL A 263 -7.84 20.78 -12.52
CA VAL A 263 -8.86 20.41 -11.54
C VAL A 263 -9.43 19.05 -11.93
N GLU A 264 -9.24 18.08 -11.06
CA GLU A 264 -9.70 16.70 -11.20
C GLU A 264 -10.93 16.45 -10.31
N THR A 265 -11.31 15.18 -10.10
CA THR A 265 -12.43 14.83 -9.23
C THR A 265 -12.25 15.41 -7.82
N PRO A 266 -13.26 16.11 -7.27
CA PRO A 266 -13.18 16.66 -5.93
C PRO A 266 -12.88 15.58 -4.88
N PRO A 267 -11.98 15.83 -3.91
CA PRO A 267 -11.66 14.87 -2.84
C PRO A 267 -12.90 14.39 -2.07
N GLN A 268 -13.90 15.25 -1.93
CA GLN A 268 -15.18 14.94 -1.32
C GLN A 268 -15.93 13.83 -2.07
N GLN A 269 -15.98 13.90 -3.40
CA GLN A 269 -16.65 12.87 -4.20
C GLN A 269 -15.92 11.53 -4.09
N ILE A 270 -14.58 11.54 -4.16
CA ILE A 270 -13.76 10.33 -3.97
C ILE A 270 -14.03 9.68 -2.61
N ALA A 271 -14.12 10.48 -1.54
CA ALA A 271 -14.45 9.99 -0.21
C ALA A 271 -15.87 9.36 -0.13
N ALA A 272 -16.85 9.95 -0.82
CA ALA A 272 -18.24 9.47 -0.83
C ALA A 272 -18.34 8.13 -1.57
N ASP A 273 -17.69 8.04 -2.73
CA ASP A 273 -17.67 6.85 -3.57
C ASP A 273 -16.96 5.70 -2.84
N LEU A 274 -15.82 6.00 -2.21
CA LEU A 274 -15.09 5.06 -1.37
C LEU A 274 -15.96 4.52 -0.22
N ALA A 275 -16.63 5.41 0.52
CA ALA A 275 -17.51 5.01 1.62
C ALA A 275 -18.69 4.15 1.13
N THR A 276 -19.27 4.50 -0.02
CA THR A 276 -20.38 3.76 -0.64
C THR A 276 -19.94 2.36 -1.05
N GLN A 277 -18.81 2.23 -1.74
CA GLN A 277 -18.25 0.95 -2.16
C GLN A 277 -17.90 0.06 -0.97
N LEU A 278 -17.26 0.61 0.07
CA LEU A 278 -16.92 -0.16 1.27
C LEU A 278 -18.17 -0.68 1.99
N ARG A 279 -19.23 0.14 2.09
CA ARG A 279 -20.51 -0.28 2.69
C ARG A 279 -21.19 -1.37 1.87
N ALA A 280 -21.24 -1.23 0.54
CA ALA A 280 -21.81 -2.23 -0.36
C ALA A 280 -21.12 -3.61 -0.22
N HIS A 281 -19.84 -3.62 0.17
CA HIS A 281 -19.05 -4.84 0.38
C HIS A 281 -18.94 -5.29 1.84
N GLY A 282 -19.95 -4.95 2.65
CA GLY A 282 -20.10 -5.48 4.01
C GLY A 282 -19.10 -4.92 5.03
N ARG A 283 -18.39 -3.82 4.70
CA ARG A 283 -17.53 -3.11 5.67
C ARG A 283 -18.30 -2.05 6.48
N GLY A 284 -19.61 -1.92 6.26
CA GLY A 284 -20.49 -1.10 7.08
C GLY A 284 -20.75 -1.76 8.43
N GLY A 285 -20.53 -1.02 9.51
CA GLY A 285 -20.87 -1.42 10.87
C GLY A 285 -22.37 -1.24 11.19
N SER A 286 -22.75 -1.57 12.43
CA SER A 286 -24.14 -1.52 12.91
C SER A 286 -24.81 -0.15 12.83
N ARG A 287 -24.02 0.93 12.71
CA ARG A 287 -24.50 2.32 12.54
C ARG A 287 -24.35 2.85 11.11
N GLY A 288 -24.10 1.98 10.13
CA GLY A 288 -23.90 2.35 8.73
C GLY A 288 -22.52 2.93 8.41
N ARG A 289 -21.69 3.26 9.41
CA ARG A 289 -20.31 3.75 9.21
C ARG A 289 -19.34 2.64 8.81
N VAL A 290 -18.38 2.94 7.95
CA VAL A 290 -17.30 2.05 7.54
C VAL A 290 -16.35 1.82 8.72
N GLY A 291 -16.11 0.55 9.06
CA GLY A 291 -15.22 0.16 10.16
C GLY A 291 -13.73 0.10 9.80
N THR A 292 -13.38 0.17 8.52
CA THR A 292 -11.99 0.25 8.07
C THR A 292 -11.44 1.65 8.40
N PRO A 293 -10.30 1.77 9.12
CA PRO A 293 -9.72 3.07 9.45
C PRO A 293 -9.21 3.80 8.21
N ILE A 294 -9.41 5.10 8.17
CA ILE A 294 -8.97 5.97 7.06
C ILE A 294 -8.01 7.05 7.57
N ALA A 295 -6.82 7.11 6.97
CA ALA A 295 -5.85 8.18 7.13
C ALA A 295 -6.01 9.14 5.94
N VAL A 296 -6.40 10.37 6.21
CA VAL A 296 -6.57 11.38 5.16
C VAL A 296 -5.33 12.25 5.14
N ALA A 297 -4.51 12.07 4.12
CA ALA A 297 -3.23 12.73 3.97
C ALA A 297 -3.35 13.90 2.98
N VAL A 298 -3.36 15.12 3.52
CA VAL A 298 -3.19 16.34 2.73
C VAL A 298 -1.75 16.37 2.24
N THR A 299 -1.55 16.18 0.94
CA THR A 299 -0.22 16.14 0.33
C THR A 299 0.28 17.55 0.04
N LYS A 300 1.46 17.66 -0.58
CA LYS A 300 2.04 18.93 -1.07
C LYS A 300 1.97 20.06 -0.04
N THR A 301 2.13 19.76 1.26
CA THR A 301 2.03 20.77 2.33
C THR A 301 3.12 21.85 2.23
N ASP A 302 4.22 21.55 1.54
CA ASP A 302 5.25 22.51 1.16
C ASP A 302 4.73 23.67 0.31
N MET A 303 3.69 23.43 -0.51
CA MET A 303 3.01 24.48 -1.29
C MET A 303 2.14 25.40 -0.42
N LEU A 304 1.77 24.93 0.77
CA LEU A 304 0.87 25.65 1.66
C LEU A 304 1.61 26.58 2.62
N ARG A 305 2.95 26.63 2.58
CA ARG A 305 3.77 27.52 3.43
C ARG A 305 3.24 28.96 3.55
N PRO A 306 2.75 29.63 2.48
CA PRO A 306 2.20 30.99 2.59
C PRO A 306 0.87 31.08 3.35
N LEU A 307 0.18 29.95 3.54
CA LEU A 307 -1.15 29.85 4.16
C LEU A 307 -1.10 29.22 5.56
N LEU A 308 0.08 28.76 6.00
CA LEU A 308 0.30 28.11 7.29
C LEU A 308 1.01 29.05 8.26
N ASP A 309 0.78 28.83 9.55
CA ASP A 309 1.57 29.50 10.59
C ASP A 309 3.06 29.08 10.48
N PRO A 310 4.03 30.00 10.68
CA PRO A 310 5.46 29.65 10.61
C PRO A 310 5.90 28.55 11.59
N HIS A 311 5.17 28.35 12.69
CA HIS A 311 5.41 27.31 13.69
C HIS A 311 4.49 26.09 13.51
N SER A 312 3.79 25.99 12.38
CA SER A 312 2.96 24.85 12.05
C SER A 312 3.74 23.52 12.15
N PRO A 313 3.19 22.48 12.79
CA PRO A 313 3.78 21.15 12.82
C PRO A 313 3.85 20.52 11.41
N LEU A 314 3.06 21.01 10.44
CA LEU A 314 3.05 20.55 9.04
C LEU A 314 4.33 20.91 8.28
N LEU A 315 5.08 21.90 8.78
CA LEU A 315 6.33 22.38 8.18
C LEU A 315 7.57 21.66 8.73
N ASN A 316 7.38 20.78 9.72
CA ASN A 316 8.46 20.08 10.42
C ASN A 316 8.31 18.57 10.25
N SER A 317 9.43 17.86 10.19
CA SER A 317 9.43 16.39 10.22
C SER A 317 9.00 15.89 11.60
N ALA A 318 8.22 14.80 11.63
CA ALA A 318 7.92 14.10 12.87
C ALA A 318 9.19 13.46 13.45
N THR A 319 9.40 13.64 14.75
CA THR A 319 10.46 12.97 15.52
C THR A 319 9.90 11.67 16.09
N HIS A 320 10.29 10.53 15.52
CA HIS A 320 9.89 9.20 16.01
C HIS A 320 10.88 8.67 17.04
N ASP A 321 11.20 9.50 18.05
CA ASP A 321 12.22 9.20 19.05
C ASP A 321 11.88 7.91 19.80
N GLY A 322 12.85 7.00 19.91
CA GLY A 322 12.67 5.72 20.58
C GLY A 322 11.75 4.73 19.85
N GLY A 323 11.39 5.00 18.60
CA GLY A 323 10.58 4.09 17.77
C GLY A 323 9.12 4.02 18.19
N THR A 324 8.58 5.14 18.66
CA THR A 324 7.18 5.28 19.10
C THR A 324 6.47 6.34 18.27
N LEU A 325 5.18 6.11 18.00
CA LEU A 325 4.31 7.13 17.42
C LEU A 325 3.85 8.09 18.53
N ASP A 326 4.13 9.38 18.35
CA ASP A 326 3.65 10.44 19.24
C ASP A 326 2.19 10.80 18.93
N GLU A 327 1.28 10.48 19.86
CA GLU A 327 -0.15 10.77 19.69
C GLU A 327 -0.50 12.24 19.89
N ASP A 328 0.27 12.98 20.70
CA ASP A 328 -0.02 14.39 20.95
C ASP A 328 0.39 15.23 19.73
N ASP A 329 1.54 14.92 19.13
CA ASP A 329 1.96 15.49 17.84
C ASP A 329 0.95 15.16 16.72
N ARG A 330 0.53 13.89 16.62
CA ARG A 330 -0.52 13.48 15.67
C ARG A 330 -1.81 14.28 15.86
N LEU A 331 -2.25 14.47 17.10
CA LEU A 331 -3.47 15.23 17.40
C LEU A 331 -3.32 16.71 17.05
N ALA A 332 -2.15 17.32 17.29
CA ALA A 332 -1.89 18.70 16.91
C ALA A 332 -2.03 18.89 15.38
N VAL A 333 -1.39 18.02 14.60
CA VAL A 333 -1.52 18.00 13.12
C VAL A 333 -2.98 17.80 12.69
N HIS A 334 -3.69 16.87 13.34
CA HIS A 334 -5.09 16.59 13.03
C HIS A 334 -5.97 17.83 13.20
N GLU A 335 -5.87 18.50 14.35
CA GLU A 335 -6.71 19.66 14.68
C GLU A 335 -6.39 20.87 13.80
N GLU A 336 -5.12 21.10 13.50
CA GLU A 336 -4.71 22.19 12.60
C GLU A 336 -5.26 21.98 11.18
N LEU A 337 -5.11 20.78 10.62
CA LEU A 337 -5.68 20.46 9.31
C LEU A 337 -7.21 20.50 9.31
N ARG A 338 -7.86 20.10 10.41
CA ARG A 338 -9.31 20.22 10.56
C ARG A 338 -9.75 21.69 10.48
N SER A 339 -9.01 22.59 11.13
CA SER A 339 -9.23 24.04 11.06
C SER A 339 -9.01 24.58 9.65
N HIS A 340 -7.93 24.17 8.98
CA HIS A 340 -7.64 24.60 7.61
C HIS A 340 -8.68 24.11 6.60
N LEU A 341 -9.10 22.83 6.68
CA LEU A 341 -10.19 22.33 5.83
C LEU A 341 -11.49 23.10 6.09
N ALA A 342 -11.81 23.42 7.35
CA ALA A 342 -12.97 24.26 7.66
C ALA A 342 -12.95 25.62 6.95
N ASP A 343 -11.78 26.21 6.76
CA ASP A 343 -11.59 27.47 6.04
C ASP A 343 -11.54 27.27 4.50
N TRP A 344 -10.88 26.22 4.02
CA TRP A 344 -10.70 25.98 2.58
C TRP A 344 -11.96 25.43 1.90
N ASP A 345 -12.60 24.41 2.46
CA ASP A 345 -13.75 23.75 1.82
C ASP A 345 -15.05 23.91 2.61
N SER A 346 -15.08 24.90 3.51
CA SER A 346 -16.16 25.07 4.49
C SER A 346 -16.35 23.84 5.38
N GLY A 347 -15.35 22.97 5.53
CA GLY A 347 -15.37 21.72 6.29
C GLY A 347 -16.18 20.60 5.63
N ALA A 348 -16.46 20.69 4.33
CA ALA A 348 -17.32 19.75 3.62
C ALA A 348 -16.73 18.33 3.60
N LEU A 349 -15.46 18.18 3.23
CA LEU A 349 -14.77 16.89 3.20
C LEU A 349 -14.73 16.26 4.59
N TYR A 350 -14.30 17.02 5.60
CA TYR A 350 -14.16 16.50 6.97
C TYR A 350 -15.51 16.03 7.53
N ARG A 351 -16.58 16.83 7.40
CA ARG A 351 -17.91 16.44 7.86
C ARG A 351 -18.44 15.18 7.18
N GLN A 352 -18.12 14.99 5.91
CA GLN A 352 -18.51 13.78 5.19
C GLN A 352 -17.75 12.55 5.72
N LEU A 353 -16.43 12.65 5.84
CA LEU A 353 -15.60 11.58 6.37
C LEU A 353 -16.02 11.17 7.79
N GLU A 354 -16.33 12.14 8.65
CA GLU A 354 -16.81 11.89 10.01
C GLU A 354 -18.13 11.11 10.04
N ARG A 355 -19.04 11.41 9.10
CA ARG A 355 -20.31 10.69 8.93
C ARG A 355 -20.14 9.29 8.37
N ASP A 356 -19.15 9.08 7.51
CA ASP A 356 -18.97 7.85 6.75
C ASP A 356 -18.05 6.83 7.43
N PHE A 357 -17.00 7.26 8.13
CA PHE A 357 -15.96 6.38 8.67
C PHE A 357 -15.94 6.41 10.19
N ALA A 358 -15.85 5.24 10.83
CA ALA A 358 -15.82 5.12 12.28
C ALA A 358 -14.51 5.60 12.91
N GLU A 359 -13.40 5.44 12.19
CA GLU A 359 -12.05 5.79 12.63
C GLU A 359 -11.35 6.59 11.53
N LEU A 360 -11.01 7.85 11.82
CA LEU A 360 -10.40 8.76 10.87
C LEU A 360 -9.31 9.60 11.57
N SER A 361 -8.21 9.89 10.87
CA SER A 361 -7.29 10.95 11.27
C SER A 361 -6.77 11.72 10.05
N LEU A 362 -6.62 13.03 10.20
CA LEU A 362 -5.98 13.90 9.21
C LEU A 362 -4.46 13.89 9.43
N PHE A 363 -3.72 13.92 8.33
CA PHE A 363 -2.27 14.01 8.26
C PHE A 363 -1.90 15.01 7.18
N GLY A 364 -0.75 15.66 7.33
CA GLY A 364 -0.21 16.52 6.29
C GLY A 364 1.20 16.10 5.98
N LEU A 365 1.52 16.00 4.70
CA LEU A 365 2.81 15.52 4.24
C LEU A 365 3.27 16.21 2.96
N SER A 366 4.59 16.25 2.80
CA SER A 366 5.23 16.61 1.54
C SER A 366 6.23 15.53 1.17
N ALA A 367 6.04 14.88 0.02
CA ALA A 367 6.94 13.84 -0.44
C ALA A 367 8.29 14.40 -0.91
N LEU A 368 8.29 15.61 -1.50
CA LEU A 368 9.50 16.23 -2.04
C LEU A 368 10.11 17.27 -1.09
N GLY A 369 9.34 17.81 -0.14
CA GLY A 369 9.75 18.89 0.77
C GLY A 369 9.72 20.30 0.16
N ALA A 370 9.70 20.37 -1.17
CA ALA A 370 9.65 21.58 -1.97
C ALA A 370 8.95 21.30 -3.32
N PRO A 371 8.39 22.33 -3.97
CA PRO A 371 7.77 22.19 -5.28
C PRO A 371 8.78 21.75 -6.35
N PRO A 372 8.33 21.00 -7.38
CA PRO A 372 9.07 20.80 -8.61
C PRO A 372 9.55 22.13 -9.23
N PRO A 373 10.68 22.13 -9.97
CA PRO A 373 11.14 23.31 -10.69
C PRO A 373 10.07 23.85 -11.66
N ALA A 374 9.88 25.17 -11.71
CA ALA A 374 8.86 25.78 -12.56
C ALA A 374 9.12 25.56 -14.06
N ASP A 375 10.40 25.49 -14.46
CA ASP A 375 10.87 25.23 -15.83
C ASP A 375 10.89 23.73 -16.19
N ALA A 376 10.86 22.85 -15.19
CA ALA A 376 10.83 21.41 -15.36
C ALA A 376 9.84 20.74 -14.36
N PRO A 377 8.52 20.86 -14.56
CA PRO A 377 7.52 20.33 -13.62
C PRO A 377 7.48 18.80 -13.50
N ALA A 378 8.17 18.10 -14.41
CA ALA A 378 8.35 16.64 -14.37
C ALA A 378 9.57 16.20 -13.54
N ASP A 379 10.40 17.16 -13.09
CA ASP A 379 11.62 16.88 -12.37
C ASP A 379 11.43 17.03 -10.85
N VAL A 380 12.29 16.36 -10.10
CA VAL A 380 12.43 16.49 -8.65
C VAL A 380 13.29 17.74 -8.36
N PRO A 381 13.11 18.42 -7.21
CA PRO A 381 14.03 19.47 -6.78
C PRO A 381 15.50 19.04 -6.88
N LYS A 382 16.39 19.95 -7.28
CA LYS A 382 17.83 19.67 -7.45
C LYS A 382 18.52 19.16 -6.18
N SER A 383 17.99 19.52 -5.01
CA SER A 383 18.43 19.03 -3.70
C SER A 383 18.05 17.58 -3.41
N GLY A 384 17.28 16.95 -4.30
CA GLY A 384 16.59 15.69 -4.04
C GLY A 384 15.37 15.85 -3.14
N PRO A 385 14.59 14.77 -2.95
CA PRO A 385 13.44 14.76 -2.03
C PRO A 385 13.87 15.01 -0.58
N GLN A 386 13.18 15.93 0.11
CA GLN A 386 13.33 16.20 1.54
C GLN A 386 11.98 15.99 2.25
N PRO A 387 11.57 14.73 2.46
CA PRO A 387 10.22 14.42 2.89
C PRO A 387 9.86 14.99 4.26
N LEU A 388 8.62 15.46 4.38
CA LEU A 388 7.99 15.88 5.62
C LEU A 388 6.83 14.93 5.90
N ARG A 389 6.90 14.21 7.05
CA ARG A 389 5.78 13.42 7.62
C ARG A 389 5.15 12.39 6.68
N VAL A 390 5.89 11.91 5.70
CA VAL A 390 5.40 10.94 4.69
C VAL A 390 4.99 9.62 5.35
N GLU A 391 5.65 9.26 6.44
CA GLU A 391 5.44 8.02 7.18
C GLU A 391 4.19 8.03 8.07
N ASP A 392 3.76 9.19 8.56
CA ASP A 392 2.75 9.33 9.63
C ASP A 392 1.44 8.58 9.32
N PRO A 393 0.85 8.65 8.10
CA PRO A 393 -0.38 7.93 7.79
C PRO A 393 -0.25 6.41 7.92
N LEU A 394 0.87 5.86 7.44
CA LEU A 394 1.13 4.41 7.53
C LEU A 394 1.39 4.02 8.99
N LEU A 395 2.25 4.75 9.70
CA LEU A 395 2.58 4.44 11.09
C LEU A 395 1.33 4.45 11.97
N TRP A 396 0.43 5.40 11.78
CA TRP A 396 -0.86 5.41 12.48
C TRP A 396 -1.70 4.17 12.17
N LEU A 397 -1.84 3.78 10.91
CA LEU A 397 -2.58 2.56 10.54
C LEU A 397 -1.97 1.29 11.17
N LEU A 398 -0.64 1.21 11.23
CA LEU A 398 0.08 0.12 11.90
C LEU A 398 -0.14 0.14 13.42
N ALA A 399 -0.08 1.32 14.05
CA ALA A 399 -0.35 1.53 15.47
C ALA A 399 -1.78 1.13 15.86
N ARG A 400 -2.80 1.49 15.06
CA ARG A 400 -4.21 1.06 15.25
C ARG A 400 -4.38 -0.46 15.25
N ARG A 401 -3.44 -1.20 14.65
CA ARG A 401 -3.42 -2.67 14.62
C ARG A 401 -2.49 -3.28 15.67
N GLY A 402 -1.92 -2.48 16.57
CA GLY A 402 -1.00 -2.92 17.62
C GLY A 402 0.33 -3.44 17.07
N LEU A 403 0.77 -2.92 15.93
CA LEU A 403 2.07 -3.27 15.33
C LEU A 403 3.19 -2.35 15.82
N LEU A 404 2.86 -1.11 16.17
CA LEU A 404 3.81 -0.11 16.65
C LEU A 404 3.44 0.36 18.05
N PRO A 405 4.44 0.66 18.90
CA PRO A 405 4.20 1.28 20.19
C PRO A 405 3.82 2.75 20.02
N VAL A 406 3.06 3.25 20.99
CA VAL A 406 2.45 4.58 20.96
C VAL A 406 2.75 5.28 22.28
N THR A 407 3.11 6.56 22.20
CA THR A 407 3.41 7.40 23.36
C THR A 407 2.45 8.57 23.43
N ASN A 408 2.00 8.88 24.65
CA ASN A 408 1.21 10.07 24.95
C ASN A 408 1.89 10.81 26.11
N ALA A 409 2.06 12.11 26.05
CA ALA A 409 2.69 12.88 27.13
C ALA A 409 1.96 12.74 28.48
N ARG A 410 0.66 12.39 28.46
CA ARG A 410 -0.17 12.18 29.66
C ARG A 410 -0.12 10.76 30.25
N LYS A 411 0.42 9.78 29.53
CA LYS A 411 0.59 8.40 30.01
C LYS A 411 1.93 7.92 29.49
N GLY A 412 2.93 7.85 30.37
CA GLY A 412 4.24 7.28 30.04
C GLY A 412 4.10 5.94 29.30
N PRO A 413 5.13 5.55 28.52
CA PRO A 413 5.03 4.56 27.44
C PRO A 413 4.23 3.33 27.85
N SER A 414 3.13 3.05 27.14
CA SER A 414 2.36 1.83 27.36
C SER A 414 3.20 0.64 26.89
N ARG A 415 3.69 -0.15 27.86
CA ARG A 415 4.55 -1.32 27.65
C ARG A 415 3.84 -2.48 26.97
#